data_AF-A0A9P4MHR4-F1
#
_entry.id   AF-A0A9P4MHR4-F1
#
_cell.length_a   1.000
_cell.length_b   1.000
_cell.length_c   1.000
_cell.angle_alpha   90.00
_cell.angle_beta   90.00
_cell.angle_gamma   90.00
#
_symmetry.space_group_name_H-M   'P 1'
#
loop_
_entity.id
_entity.type
_entity.pdbx_description
1 polymer ?
#
loop_
_entity_poly.entity_id
_entity_poly.type
_entity_poly.pdbx_seq_one_letter_code
_entity_poly.pdbx_strand_id
1 'polypeptide(L)'
;MQPTGLRQSFSSCTEDVLIEILSMLSQKDLHALVFVNRRFRALAESILYRDIEWVWTEDQTPPIGLFLRTILSRPEIPLMIRKVLLVGGKDFYAQGPYVLGGVPNISTEGLDLERALQFIDSTMVHFAGEWKNELIHGSMDAFVALLLAHSPGITHLVLGKNFSKNTRLVGMLFGVVSCMTDLHYNLIPDFSYLRQAHFKPGLDAGAMHGSKTSYVLPFFHLPQLQAFSAGFDNPITLNWPTTSPFTSTITSLDIKEIRESVLIDVLSVTPKLKSLRWEWMYDVNHDHETHIPIIDLDKINTALSMVRSTLQRLTITAWCGLSGNEFAWLDIRGSLNGLHDFREMTDLRLPLVFLATFSPSNSIDISCLIPSSVQSLTLTDHLYPQDAWSSYEQDVVFQFEWSVADITGLIQSLLGNWKFSQPRLTSVTLLITEMCNEWEDHDEQTLSILGETHGLKVEVINTGTDYPANIVLADLIGYKD
;
A
#
# COMPACT_ATOMS: atom_id res chain seq x y z
N MET A 1 15.01 -0.23 66.32
CA MET A 1 15.29 -0.54 64.91
C MET A 1 13.95 -0.58 64.16
N GLN A 2 13.60 0.50 63.48
CA GLN A 2 12.50 0.51 62.51
C GLN A 2 13.13 0.35 61.12
N PRO A 3 12.58 -0.49 60.22
CA PRO A 3 13.08 -0.57 58.86
C PRO A 3 12.56 0.64 58.07
N THR A 4 13.42 1.62 57.84
CA THR A 4 13.22 2.68 56.85
C THR A 4 13.40 2.10 55.44
N GLY A 5 12.47 1.25 55.03
CA GLY A 5 12.29 0.93 53.62
C GLY A 5 11.69 2.15 52.92
N LEU A 6 12.51 2.89 52.17
CA LEU A 6 12.05 3.91 51.22
C LEU A 6 11.05 3.25 50.26
N ARG A 7 9.75 3.39 50.54
CA ARG A 7 8.70 3.15 49.56
C ARG A 7 8.82 4.26 48.52
N GLN A 8 9.60 4.03 47.47
CA GLN A 8 9.56 4.89 46.29
C GLN A 8 8.12 4.87 45.77
N SER A 9 7.50 6.05 45.74
CA SER A 9 6.15 6.16 45.19
C SER A 9 6.23 5.91 43.70
N PHE A 10 5.21 5.28 43.11
CA PHE A 10 5.10 5.12 41.66
C PHE A 10 5.25 6.47 40.93
N SER A 11 4.84 7.57 41.56
CA SER A 11 5.03 8.94 41.06
C SER A 11 6.48 9.45 41.09
N SER A 12 7.43 8.74 41.69
CA SER A 12 8.86 9.12 41.71
C SER A 12 9.67 8.53 40.56
N CYS A 13 9.07 7.69 39.70
CA CYS A 13 9.69 7.19 38.47
C CYS A 13 9.92 8.31 37.44
N THR A 14 10.88 8.10 36.54
CA THR A 14 11.12 8.97 35.36
C THR A 14 9.94 8.95 34.41
N GLU A 15 9.76 10.00 33.62
CA GLU A 15 8.63 10.09 32.69
C GLU A 15 8.65 8.96 31.65
N ASP A 16 9.82 8.60 31.12
CA ASP A 16 9.96 7.53 30.13
C ASP A 16 9.45 6.18 30.65
N VAL A 17 9.84 5.80 31.88
CA VAL A 17 9.40 4.56 32.53
C VAL A 17 7.89 4.59 32.78
N LEU A 18 7.35 5.75 33.17
CA LEU A 18 5.92 5.90 33.35
C LEU A 18 5.17 5.79 32.02
N ILE A 19 5.66 6.41 30.93
CA ILE A 19 5.03 6.31 29.61
C ILE A 19 5.00 4.86 29.14
N GLU A 20 6.10 4.12 29.32
CA GLU A 20 6.16 2.70 28.97
C GLU A 20 5.14 1.87 29.77
N ILE A 21 5.08 2.07 31.09
CA ILE A 21 4.10 1.38 31.95
C ILE A 21 2.66 1.74 31.58
N LEU A 22 2.39 3.03 31.39
CA LEU A 22 1.06 3.52 31.03
C LEU A 22 0.65 3.07 29.63
N SER A 23 1.59 2.88 28.70
CA SER A 23 1.30 2.39 27.35
C SER A 23 0.82 0.93 27.31
N MET A 24 0.99 0.18 28.40
CA MET A 24 0.45 -1.17 28.58
C MET A 24 -0.99 -1.18 29.14
N LEU A 25 -1.53 -0.02 29.54
CA LEU A 25 -2.87 0.08 30.11
C LEU A 25 -3.95 0.12 29.04
N SER A 26 -5.15 -0.32 29.42
CA SER A 26 -6.33 -0.16 28.56
C SER A 26 -6.69 1.32 28.39
N GLN A 27 -7.35 1.66 27.28
CA GLN A 27 -7.83 3.03 27.03
C GLN A 27 -8.72 3.55 28.17
N LYS A 28 -9.54 2.66 28.77
CA LYS A 28 -10.40 2.98 29.91
C LYS A 28 -9.60 3.39 31.15
N ASP A 29 -8.51 2.68 31.43
CA ASP A 29 -7.64 2.99 32.58
C ASP A 29 -6.85 4.28 32.33
N LEU A 30 -6.36 4.50 31.11
CA LEU A 30 -5.76 5.77 30.71
C LEU A 30 -6.73 6.94 30.88
N HIS A 31 -8.00 6.79 30.51
CA HIS A 31 -9.03 7.80 30.77
C HIS A 31 -9.25 8.04 32.26
N ALA A 32 -9.24 7.00 33.11
CA ALA A 32 -9.34 7.20 34.56
C ALA A 32 -8.14 7.99 35.11
N LEU A 33 -6.94 7.75 34.58
CA LEU A 33 -5.71 8.43 34.99
C LEU A 33 -5.70 9.94 34.68
N VAL A 34 -6.44 10.37 33.65
CA VAL A 34 -6.65 11.81 33.32
C VAL A 34 -7.28 12.59 34.49
N PHE A 35 -7.99 11.90 35.38
CA PHE A 35 -8.66 12.50 36.54
C PHE A 35 -7.86 12.42 37.84
N VAL A 36 -6.75 11.69 37.88
CA VAL A 36 -5.98 11.46 39.12
C VAL A 36 -5.21 12.71 39.56
N ASN A 37 -4.33 13.24 38.71
CA ASN A 37 -3.62 14.51 38.94
C ASN A 37 -3.08 15.10 37.63
N ARG A 38 -2.53 16.33 37.67
CA ARG A 38 -2.03 17.03 36.48
C ARG A 38 -0.91 16.29 35.74
N ARG A 39 -0.03 15.59 36.46
CA ARG A 39 1.08 14.84 35.86
C ARG A 39 0.58 13.60 35.12
N PHE A 40 -0.26 12.78 35.77
CA PHE A 40 -0.87 11.63 35.12
C PHE A 40 -1.81 12.04 33.99
N ARG A 41 -2.49 13.19 34.10
CA ARG A 41 -3.23 13.77 32.98
C ARG A 41 -2.32 14.01 31.78
N ALA A 42 -1.23 14.74 31.94
CA ALA A 42 -0.33 15.05 30.83
C ALA A 42 0.23 13.76 30.17
N LEU A 43 0.65 12.78 30.99
CA LEU A 43 1.18 11.51 30.49
C LEU A 43 0.08 10.66 29.81
N ALA A 44 -1.09 10.51 30.43
CA ALA A 44 -2.18 9.73 29.87
C ALA A 44 -2.73 10.36 28.58
N GLU A 45 -2.90 11.69 28.54
CA GLU A 45 -3.29 12.41 27.32
C GLU A 45 -2.25 12.24 26.20
N SER A 46 -0.95 12.28 26.53
CA SER A 46 0.12 12.07 25.55
C SER A 46 0.09 10.68 24.91
N ILE A 47 -0.51 9.68 25.58
CA ILE A 47 -0.68 8.32 25.05
C ILE A 47 -2.02 8.22 24.30
N LEU A 48 -3.11 8.71 24.91
CA LEU A 48 -4.47 8.67 24.34
C LEU A 48 -4.57 9.40 23.00
N TYR A 49 -3.84 10.49 22.82
CA TYR A 49 -3.85 11.30 21.59
C TYR A 49 -2.69 11.00 20.64
N ARG A 50 -1.80 10.08 21.00
CA ARG A 50 -0.64 9.72 20.16
C ARG A 50 -1.06 9.02 18.88
N ASP A 51 -1.96 8.05 19.03
CA ASP A 51 -2.33 7.10 18.01
C ASP A 51 -3.85 7.26 17.78
N ILE A 52 -4.20 7.87 16.65
CA ILE A 52 -5.59 8.05 16.23
C ILE A 52 -5.95 6.91 15.30
N GLU A 53 -6.84 6.03 15.75
CA GLU A 53 -7.34 4.92 14.95
C GLU A 53 -8.86 4.99 14.87
N TRP A 54 -9.39 5.15 13.66
CA TRP A 54 -10.82 5.21 13.42
C TRP A 54 -11.23 4.30 12.29
N VAL A 55 -12.37 3.65 12.47
CA VAL A 55 -13.01 2.84 11.45
C VAL A 55 -14.21 3.61 10.90
N TRP A 56 -14.34 3.62 9.57
CA TRP A 56 -15.54 4.12 8.89
C TRP A 56 -16.16 3.01 8.06
N THR A 57 -17.41 2.66 8.38
CA THR A 57 -18.27 1.71 7.64
C THR A 57 -19.67 2.32 7.47
N GLU A 58 -20.56 1.61 6.79
CA GLU A 58 -21.98 1.99 6.68
C GLU A 58 -22.65 2.20 8.05
N ASP A 59 -22.34 1.34 9.03
CA ASP A 59 -22.95 1.37 10.36
C ASP A 59 -22.23 2.29 11.36
N GLN A 60 -21.00 2.72 11.05
CA GLN A 60 -20.14 3.43 11.99
C GLN A 60 -19.47 4.64 11.35
N THR A 61 -19.90 5.84 11.73
CA THR A 61 -19.23 7.09 11.37
C THR A 61 -18.11 7.43 12.37
N PRO A 62 -16.91 7.80 11.91
CA PRO A 62 -15.80 8.15 12.81
C PRO A 62 -16.07 9.46 13.55
N PRO A 63 -15.59 9.63 14.80
CA PRO A 63 -15.86 10.81 15.64
C PRO A 63 -14.99 12.04 15.27
N ILE A 64 -14.63 12.20 13.98
CA ILE A 64 -13.66 13.19 13.52
C ILE A 64 -14.11 14.63 13.82
N GLY A 65 -15.39 14.98 13.66
CA GLY A 65 -15.88 16.34 13.97
C GLY A 65 -15.71 16.72 15.45
N LEU A 66 -16.03 15.82 16.37
CA LEU A 66 -15.86 16.03 17.81
C LEU A 66 -14.38 16.12 18.21
N PHE A 67 -13.53 15.32 17.55
CA PHE A 67 -12.09 15.38 17.75
C PHE A 67 -11.50 16.70 17.23
N LEU A 68 -11.89 17.12 16.02
CA LEU A 68 -11.49 18.39 15.43
C LEU A 68 -11.88 19.58 16.32
N ARG A 69 -13.09 19.59 16.89
CA ARG A 69 -13.48 20.60 17.89
C ARG A 69 -12.54 20.63 19.10
N THR A 70 -12.11 19.46 19.56
CA THR A 70 -11.21 19.33 20.71
C THR A 70 -9.84 19.90 20.39
N ILE A 71 -9.24 19.53 19.24
CA ILE A 71 -7.92 20.03 18.86
C ILE A 71 -7.92 21.53 18.53
N LEU A 72 -8.99 22.06 17.94
CA LEU A 72 -9.15 23.48 17.68
C LEU A 72 -9.25 24.29 18.99
N SER A 73 -9.74 23.67 20.06
CA SER A 73 -9.85 24.29 21.39
C SER A 73 -8.60 24.08 22.26
N ARG A 74 -7.78 23.08 21.94
CA ARG A 74 -6.62 22.63 22.73
C ARG A 74 -5.40 22.46 21.82
N PRO A 75 -4.67 23.56 21.52
CA PRO A 75 -3.57 23.55 20.55
C PRO A 75 -2.37 22.69 20.96
N GLU A 76 -2.31 22.23 22.22
CA GLU A 76 -1.28 21.31 22.70
C GLU A 76 -1.52 19.84 22.27
N ILE A 77 -2.78 19.44 22.02
CA ILE A 77 -3.12 18.05 21.66
C ILE A 77 -2.51 17.66 20.31
N PRO A 78 -2.63 18.46 19.24
CA PRO A 78 -2.15 18.03 17.92
C PRO A 78 -0.65 17.79 17.86
N LEU A 79 0.12 18.44 18.73
CA LEU A 79 1.56 18.21 18.87
C LEU A 79 1.88 16.81 19.40
N MET A 80 0.92 16.11 19.99
CA MET A 80 1.06 14.75 20.51
C MET A 80 0.77 13.68 19.45
N ILE A 81 0.03 14.02 18.39
CA ILE A 81 -0.38 13.09 17.34
C ILE A 81 0.87 12.59 16.59
N ARG A 82 1.02 11.26 16.51
CA ARG A 82 2.12 10.59 15.80
C ARG A 82 1.61 9.62 14.75
N LYS A 83 0.47 8.96 14.96
CA LYS A 83 -0.12 8.02 14.01
C LYS A 83 -1.57 8.40 13.74
N VAL A 84 -1.94 8.40 12.47
CA VAL A 84 -3.33 8.58 12.02
C VAL A 84 -3.67 7.40 11.11
N LEU A 85 -4.48 6.49 11.64
CA LEU A 85 -4.93 5.26 11.03
C LEU A 85 -6.43 5.37 10.77
N LEU A 86 -6.79 5.83 9.58
CA LEU A 86 -8.19 5.98 9.16
C LEU A 86 -8.55 4.76 8.31
N VAL A 87 -9.02 3.71 8.98
CA VAL A 87 -9.29 2.40 8.39
C VAL A 87 -10.75 2.34 7.93
N GLY A 88 -11.01 1.71 6.80
CA GLY A 88 -12.38 1.50 6.34
C GLY A 88 -12.44 0.36 5.36
N GLY A 89 -13.57 -0.35 5.36
CA GLY A 89 -13.82 -1.48 4.49
C GLY A 89 -13.99 -1.08 3.02
N LYS A 90 -14.61 -1.96 2.24
CA LYS A 90 -15.06 -1.65 0.87
C LYS A 90 -16.53 -1.22 0.85
N ASP A 91 -17.09 -0.82 1.99
CA ASP A 91 -18.54 -0.68 2.17
C ASP A 91 -19.14 0.37 1.20
N PHE A 92 -18.42 1.47 0.96
CA PHE A 92 -18.86 2.50 0.00
C PHE A 92 -18.38 2.27 -1.44
N TYR A 93 -17.81 1.11 -1.73
CA TYR A 93 -17.48 0.66 -3.08
C TYR A 93 -18.54 -0.38 -3.46
N ALA A 94 -19.50 0.00 -4.31
CA ALA A 94 -20.57 -0.93 -4.65
C ALA A 94 -20.03 -2.24 -5.19
N GLN A 95 -20.72 -3.32 -4.85
CA GLN A 95 -20.53 -4.60 -5.51
C GLN A 95 -21.12 -4.52 -6.92
N GLY A 96 -20.28 -4.14 -7.89
CA GLY A 96 -20.60 -4.23 -9.31
C GLY A 96 -20.25 -2.99 -10.13
N PRO A 97 -20.12 -3.13 -11.46
CA PRO A 97 -19.55 -2.12 -12.36
C PRO A 97 -20.37 -0.81 -12.51
N TYR A 98 -21.53 -0.65 -11.86
CA TYR A 98 -22.49 0.41 -12.24
C TYR A 98 -23.18 1.18 -11.10
N VAL A 99 -22.77 1.06 -9.83
CA VAL A 99 -23.38 1.87 -8.75
C VAL A 99 -22.31 2.68 -8.00
N LEU A 100 -22.09 3.92 -8.42
CA LEU A 100 -21.35 4.89 -7.62
C LEU A 100 -22.23 5.32 -6.44
N GLY A 101 -22.23 4.54 -5.35
CA GLY A 101 -22.65 5.08 -4.05
C GLY A 101 -21.66 6.18 -3.68
N GLY A 102 -22.08 7.44 -3.60
CA GLY A 102 -21.24 8.50 -3.04
C GLY A 102 -20.81 8.14 -1.62
N VAL A 103 -19.61 8.52 -1.19
CA VAL A 103 -19.29 8.42 0.25
C VAL A 103 -20.28 9.33 1.00
N PRO A 104 -20.93 8.85 2.07
CA PRO A 104 -21.86 9.70 2.80
C PRO A 104 -21.14 10.91 3.39
N ASN A 105 -21.76 12.07 3.28
CA ASN A 105 -21.32 13.25 4.02
C ASN A 105 -21.58 13.05 5.51
N ILE A 106 -20.68 13.54 6.35
CA ILE A 106 -20.79 13.45 7.80
C ILE A 106 -21.34 14.75 8.40
N SER A 107 -22.04 14.64 9.53
CA SER A 107 -22.61 15.80 10.21
C SER A 107 -21.52 16.76 10.71
N THR A 108 -21.75 18.06 10.51
CA THR A 108 -20.90 19.15 11.02
C THR A 108 -21.28 19.59 12.43
N GLU A 109 -22.37 19.08 13.02
CA GLU A 109 -22.88 19.51 14.35
C GLU A 109 -21.86 19.32 15.49
N GLY A 110 -20.96 18.34 15.36
CA GLY A 110 -19.91 18.08 16.35
C GLY A 110 -18.68 19.01 16.25
N LEU A 111 -18.55 19.76 15.15
CA LEU A 111 -17.41 20.61 14.83
C LEU A 111 -17.66 22.07 15.25
N ASP A 112 -16.64 22.74 15.76
CA ASP A 112 -16.63 24.20 15.84
C ASP A 112 -16.33 24.78 14.45
N LEU A 113 -17.39 24.89 13.64
CA LEU A 113 -17.27 25.24 12.23
C LEU A 113 -16.69 26.64 12.03
N GLU A 114 -17.07 27.62 12.86
CA GLU A 114 -16.55 28.99 12.74
C GLU A 114 -15.03 29.02 12.92
N ARG A 115 -14.52 28.38 13.98
CA ARG A 115 -13.08 28.31 14.23
C ARG A 115 -12.34 27.52 13.16
N ALA A 116 -12.93 26.43 12.66
CA ALA A 116 -12.37 25.65 11.56
C ALA A 116 -12.23 26.47 10.28
N LEU A 117 -13.27 27.23 9.90
CA LEU A 117 -13.25 28.09 8.71
C LEU A 117 -12.24 29.23 8.86
N GLN A 118 -12.14 29.85 10.03
CA GLN A 118 -11.11 30.86 10.33
C GLN A 118 -9.70 30.30 10.21
N PHE A 119 -9.46 29.08 10.68
CA PHE A 119 -8.18 28.40 10.50
C PHE A 119 -7.88 28.22 9.02
N ILE A 120 -8.82 27.68 8.23
CA ILE A 120 -8.63 27.46 6.79
C ILE A 120 -8.27 28.78 6.08
N ASP A 121 -8.98 29.87 6.37
CA ASP A 121 -8.67 31.18 5.80
C ASP A 121 -7.25 31.66 6.17
N SER A 122 -6.82 31.38 7.40
CA SER A 122 -5.48 31.76 7.87
C SER A 122 -4.33 30.98 7.19
N THR A 123 -4.61 29.81 6.60
CA THR A 123 -3.60 29.03 5.87
C THR A 123 -3.16 29.69 4.57
N MET A 124 -3.98 30.59 4.01
CA MET A 124 -3.73 31.31 2.75
C MET A 124 -3.52 30.40 1.51
N VAL A 125 -3.88 29.12 1.58
CA VAL A 125 -3.78 28.20 0.44
C VAL A 125 -4.74 28.58 -0.68
N HIS A 126 -4.33 28.42 -1.94
CA HIS A 126 -5.13 28.81 -3.11
C HIS A 126 -6.49 28.08 -3.21
N PHE A 127 -6.62 26.92 -2.56
CA PHE A 127 -7.85 26.12 -2.52
C PHE A 127 -8.68 26.31 -1.23
N ALA A 128 -8.37 27.32 -0.39
CA ALA A 128 -9.05 27.56 0.89
C ALA A 128 -10.58 27.73 0.72
N GLY A 129 -11.03 28.44 -0.32
CA GLY A 129 -12.46 28.65 -0.59
C GLY A 129 -13.22 27.35 -0.82
N GLU A 130 -12.61 26.43 -1.56
CA GLU A 130 -13.19 25.12 -1.82
C GLU A 130 -13.13 24.21 -0.60
N TRP A 131 -11.99 24.21 0.10
CA TRP A 131 -11.86 23.46 1.34
C TRP A 131 -12.95 23.83 2.36
N LYS A 132 -13.24 25.13 2.51
CA LYS A 132 -14.35 25.62 3.33
C LYS A 132 -15.69 25.08 2.84
N ASN A 133 -15.95 25.14 1.53
CA ASN A 133 -17.20 24.65 0.96
C ASN A 133 -17.40 23.15 1.23
N GLU A 134 -16.38 22.34 0.98
CA GLU A 134 -16.41 20.89 1.22
C GLU A 134 -16.60 20.56 2.71
N LEU A 135 -15.95 21.31 3.61
CA LEU A 135 -16.13 21.14 5.05
C LEU A 135 -17.56 21.44 5.51
N ILE A 136 -18.16 22.52 4.99
CA ILE A 136 -19.55 22.90 5.29
C ILE A 136 -20.52 21.80 4.86
N HIS A 137 -20.26 21.17 3.71
CA HIS A 137 -21.10 20.11 3.17
C HIS A 137 -20.84 18.72 3.79
N GLY A 138 -19.91 18.60 4.74
CA GLY A 138 -19.68 17.33 5.44
C GLY A 138 -18.73 16.37 4.71
N SER A 139 -17.92 16.85 3.76
CA SER A 139 -17.00 16.02 2.97
C SER A 139 -15.86 15.48 3.83
N MET A 140 -15.70 14.15 3.90
CA MET A 140 -14.66 13.53 4.74
C MET A 140 -13.24 14.00 4.40
N ASP A 141 -12.95 14.19 3.11
CA ASP A 141 -11.65 14.71 2.63
C ASP A 141 -11.30 16.06 3.31
N ALA A 142 -12.29 16.94 3.49
CA ALA A 142 -12.10 18.22 4.15
C ALA A 142 -11.81 18.08 5.65
N PHE A 143 -12.46 17.13 6.33
CA PHE A 143 -12.17 16.82 7.73
C PHE A 143 -10.78 16.21 7.90
N VAL A 144 -10.38 15.30 7.01
CA VAL A 144 -9.04 14.69 7.03
C VAL A 144 -7.96 15.74 6.74
N ALA A 145 -8.16 16.59 5.74
CA ALA A 145 -7.25 17.70 5.47
C ALA A 145 -7.10 18.63 6.69
N LEU A 146 -8.18 18.90 7.43
CA LEU A 146 -8.14 19.73 8.64
C LEU A 146 -7.40 19.05 9.78
N LEU A 147 -7.58 17.74 9.96
CA LEU A 147 -6.82 16.95 10.92
C LEU A 147 -5.32 16.98 10.61
N LEU A 148 -4.95 16.75 9.35
CA LEU A 148 -3.55 16.71 8.92
C LEU A 148 -2.88 18.08 9.02
N ALA A 149 -3.58 19.15 8.66
CA ALA A 149 -3.08 20.52 8.81
C ALA A 149 -2.80 20.89 10.27
N HIS A 150 -3.44 20.22 11.23
CA HIS A 150 -3.14 20.41 12.65
C HIS A 150 -2.07 19.45 13.19
N SER A 151 -1.62 18.46 12.45
CA SER A 151 -0.81 17.34 12.97
C SER A 151 0.66 17.39 12.50
N PRO A 152 1.48 18.38 12.91
CA PRO A 152 2.83 18.55 12.37
C PRO A 152 3.80 17.44 12.76
N GLY A 153 3.54 16.74 13.87
CA GLY A 153 4.39 15.66 14.36
C GLY A 153 4.03 14.28 13.79
N ILE A 154 3.17 14.19 12.78
CA ILE A 154 2.73 12.90 12.23
C ILE A 154 3.92 12.12 11.66
N THR A 155 3.96 10.83 11.98
CA THR A 155 5.00 9.88 11.57
C THR A 155 4.44 8.73 10.73
N HIS A 156 3.15 8.40 10.91
CA HIS A 156 2.45 7.35 10.19
C HIS A 156 1.08 7.86 9.75
N LEU A 157 0.77 7.72 8.46
CA LEU A 157 -0.53 8.06 7.87
C LEU A 157 -1.08 6.86 7.12
N VAL A 158 -2.30 6.46 7.42
CA VAL A 158 -3.04 5.45 6.65
C VAL A 158 -4.42 5.99 6.32
N LEU A 159 -4.71 6.10 5.04
CA LEU A 159 -6.06 6.35 4.52
C LEU A 159 -6.57 5.08 3.84
N GLY A 160 -7.40 4.34 4.56
CA GLY A 160 -8.12 3.18 4.06
C GLY A 160 -9.16 3.56 3.01
N LYS A 161 -9.74 2.55 2.35
CA LYS A 161 -10.55 2.72 1.14
C LYS A 161 -11.70 3.71 1.28
N ASN A 162 -12.47 3.62 2.36
CA ASN A 162 -13.60 4.55 2.59
C ASN A 162 -13.15 6.00 2.79
N PHE A 163 -11.98 6.22 3.41
CA PHE A 163 -11.38 7.55 3.57
C PHE A 163 -10.66 8.05 2.32
N SER A 164 -10.25 7.14 1.43
CA SER A 164 -9.44 7.48 0.27
C SER A 164 -10.23 7.73 -1.02
N LYS A 165 -11.56 7.54 -1.00
CA LYS A 165 -12.41 7.68 -2.19
C LYS A 165 -12.38 9.09 -2.79
N ASN A 166 -12.45 10.12 -1.95
CA ASN A 166 -12.19 11.51 -2.32
C ASN A 166 -11.00 12.01 -1.49
N THR A 167 -9.90 12.33 -2.16
CA THR A 167 -8.61 12.69 -1.53
C THR A 167 -7.99 13.92 -2.16
N ARG A 168 -8.82 14.71 -2.84
CA ARG A 168 -8.40 15.88 -3.60
C ARG A 168 -7.82 16.97 -2.67
N LEU A 169 -8.50 17.31 -1.57
CA LEU A 169 -8.04 18.29 -0.60
C LEU A 169 -6.79 17.82 0.13
N VAL A 170 -6.75 16.55 0.57
CA VAL A 170 -5.53 15.97 1.16
C VAL A 170 -4.36 15.99 0.15
N GLY A 171 -4.62 15.63 -1.10
CA GLY A 171 -3.63 15.69 -2.18
C GLY A 171 -3.07 17.10 -2.40
N MET A 172 -3.96 18.11 -2.46
CA MET A 172 -3.57 19.51 -2.58
C MET A 172 -2.78 20.01 -1.36
N LEU A 173 -3.12 19.55 -0.16
CA LEU A 173 -2.39 19.87 1.07
C LEU A 173 -0.93 19.42 1.00
N PHE A 174 -0.68 18.17 0.59
CA PHE A 174 0.69 17.69 0.37
C PHE A 174 1.36 18.37 -0.84
N GLY A 175 0.59 18.71 -1.88
CA GLY A 175 1.07 19.48 -3.03
C GLY A 175 1.69 20.82 -2.65
N VAL A 176 1.11 21.52 -1.67
CA VAL A 176 1.67 22.78 -1.14
C VAL A 176 3.07 22.58 -0.58
N VAL A 177 3.31 21.49 0.15
CA VAL A 177 4.62 21.19 0.76
C VAL A 177 5.71 21.02 -0.29
N SER A 178 5.38 20.46 -1.46
CA SER A 178 6.34 20.31 -2.56
C SER A 178 6.74 21.64 -3.22
N CYS A 179 5.95 22.69 -3.03
CA CYS A 179 6.12 24.02 -3.62
C CYS A 179 6.59 25.09 -2.61
N MET A 180 6.99 24.70 -1.39
CA MET A 180 7.34 25.60 -0.29
C MET A 180 8.63 26.44 -0.47
N THR A 181 9.12 26.63 -1.70
CA THR A 181 10.31 27.47 -1.95
C THR A 181 10.04 28.97 -1.89
N ASP A 182 8.80 29.44 -2.12
CA ASP A 182 8.53 30.88 -2.32
C ASP A 182 7.26 31.44 -1.64
N LEU A 183 6.43 30.62 -0.98
CA LEU A 183 5.13 31.06 -0.44
C LEU A 183 5.04 30.84 1.07
N HIS A 184 4.64 31.91 1.80
CA HIS A 184 4.44 31.94 3.26
C HIS A 184 3.19 31.17 3.72
N TYR A 185 3.09 29.87 3.42
CA TYR A 185 2.07 28.98 3.97
C TYR A 185 2.43 28.55 5.41
N ASN A 186 2.56 29.53 6.31
CA ASN A 186 3.20 29.35 7.62
C ASN A 186 2.45 28.42 8.59
N LEU A 187 1.22 28.01 8.27
CA LEU A 187 0.37 27.20 9.14
C LEU A 187 0.19 25.76 8.66
N ILE A 188 0.58 25.44 7.42
CA ILE A 188 0.54 24.06 6.92
C ILE A 188 1.82 23.36 7.36
N PRO A 189 1.73 22.15 7.97
CA PRO A 189 2.91 21.39 8.32
C PRO A 189 3.73 21.00 7.09
N ASP A 190 5.05 20.93 7.26
CA ASP A 190 5.97 20.42 6.24
C ASP A 190 6.01 18.89 6.17
N PHE A 191 5.32 18.21 7.10
CA PHE A 191 5.30 16.75 7.29
C PHE A 191 6.71 16.13 7.34
N SER A 192 7.70 16.87 7.85
CA SER A 192 9.11 16.46 7.90
C SER A 192 9.39 15.20 8.72
N TYR A 193 8.46 14.82 9.60
CA TYR A 193 8.55 13.60 10.42
C TYR A 193 7.81 12.40 9.84
N LEU A 194 7.11 12.53 8.71
CA LEU A 194 6.34 11.44 8.13
C LEU A 194 7.28 10.35 7.59
N ARG A 195 7.17 9.14 8.15
CA ARG A 195 8.02 7.98 7.84
C ARG A 195 7.29 6.91 7.06
N GLN A 196 5.99 6.78 7.29
CA GLN A 196 5.15 5.80 6.62
C GLN A 196 3.86 6.45 6.14
N ALA A 197 3.49 6.19 4.89
CA ALA A 197 2.22 6.65 4.33
C ALA A 197 1.55 5.57 3.50
N HIS A 198 0.23 5.44 3.65
CA HIS A 198 -0.65 4.66 2.80
C HIS A 198 -1.72 5.60 2.25
N PHE A 199 -1.61 5.91 0.96
CA PHE A 199 -2.42 6.90 0.28
C PHE A 199 -2.78 6.38 -1.12
N LYS A 200 -3.95 5.75 -1.23
CA LYS A 200 -4.47 5.15 -2.46
C LYS A 200 -5.77 5.86 -2.84
N PRO A 201 -5.71 6.97 -3.61
CA PRO A 201 -6.92 7.63 -4.11
C PRO A 201 -7.88 6.63 -4.73
N GLY A 202 -9.17 6.74 -4.43
CA GLY A 202 -10.18 5.92 -5.09
C GLY A 202 -10.23 6.24 -6.58
N LEU A 203 -10.40 5.23 -7.42
CA LEU A 203 -10.59 5.41 -8.86
C LEU A 203 -12.03 5.86 -9.16
N ASP A 204 -12.20 6.67 -10.20
CA ASP A 204 -13.54 6.98 -10.71
C ASP A 204 -14.00 5.84 -11.62
N ALA A 205 -15.27 5.44 -11.51
CA ALA A 205 -15.80 4.36 -12.33
C ALA A 205 -15.75 4.76 -13.82
N GLY A 206 -14.98 4.02 -14.62
CA GLY A 206 -14.88 4.18 -16.06
C GLY A 206 -13.80 5.15 -16.57
N ALA A 207 -12.90 5.62 -15.71
CA ALA A 207 -11.89 6.60 -16.12
C ALA A 207 -10.61 6.51 -15.25
N MET A 208 -9.64 5.71 -15.68
CA MET A 208 -8.25 5.91 -15.26
C MET A 208 -7.68 6.98 -16.19
N HIS A 209 -7.46 8.20 -15.70
CA HIS A 209 -7.00 9.32 -16.55
C HIS A 209 -5.71 9.97 -16.04
N GLY A 210 -5.06 9.38 -15.03
CA GLY A 210 -3.88 9.94 -14.37
C GLY A 210 -4.13 11.26 -13.62
N SER A 211 -5.39 11.67 -13.48
CA SER A 211 -5.74 12.97 -12.89
C SER A 211 -5.42 13.01 -11.40
N LYS A 212 -5.48 11.86 -10.72
CA LYS A 212 -5.20 11.73 -9.29
C LYS A 212 -3.72 11.50 -8.99
N THR A 213 -2.90 11.26 -10.01
CA THR A 213 -1.44 11.10 -9.84
C THR A 213 -0.81 12.30 -9.15
N SER A 214 -1.26 13.52 -9.46
CA SER A 214 -0.71 14.75 -8.85
C SER A 214 -0.90 14.84 -7.34
N TYR A 215 -1.83 14.07 -6.76
CA TYR A 215 -2.05 14.00 -5.31
C TYR A 215 -1.02 13.10 -4.62
N VAL A 216 -0.41 12.18 -5.36
CA VAL A 216 0.51 11.15 -4.86
C VAL A 216 1.96 11.61 -4.97
N LEU A 217 2.32 12.26 -6.08
CA LEU A 217 3.70 12.70 -6.34
C LEU A 217 4.34 13.54 -5.22
N PRO A 218 3.61 14.43 -4.51
CA PRO A 218 4.20 15.20 -3.42
C PRO A 218 4.87 14.37 -2.31
N PHE A 219 4.42 13.14 -2.06
CA PHE A 219 4.98 12.29 -1.02
C PHE A 219 6.45 11.92 -1.29
N PHE A 220 6.88 11.88 -2.56
CA PHE A 220 8.26 11.57 -2.92
C PHE A 220 9.26 12.66 -2.52
N HIS A 221 8.77 13.88 -2.23
CA HIS A 221 9.58 15.00 -1.75
C HIS A 221 9.77 15.00 -0.23
N LEU A 222 9.05 14.14 0.51
CA LEU A 222 9.10 14.16 1.98
C LEU A 222 10.44 13.59 2.49
N PRO A 223 11.14 14.32 3.38
CA PRO A 223 12.55 14.06 3.68
C PRO A 223 12.81 12.82 4.54
N GLN A 224 11.80 12.29 5.23
CA GLN A 224 11.92 11.12 6.10
C GLN A 224 11.03 9.95 5.69
N LEU A 225 10.34 10.03 4.55
CA LEU A 225 9.43 8.97 4.12
C LEU A 225 10.22 7.73 3.70
N GLN A 226 10.00 6.62 4.40
CA GLN A 226 10.73 5.36 4.23
C GLN A 226 9.88 4.26 3.62
N ALA A 227 8.58 4.21 3.97
CA ALA A 227 7.62 3.26 3.42
C ALA A 227 6.43 4.00 2.84
N PHE A 228 6.11 3.73 1.57
CA PHE A 228 5.01 4.39 0.89
C PHE A 228 4.16 3.40 0.13
N SER A 229 2.84 3.51 0.29
CA SER A 229 1.87 2.73 -0.46
C SER A 229 0.94 3.66 -1.20
N ALA A 230 0.85 3.51 -2.52
CA ALA A 230 0.30 4.50 -3.43
C ALA A 230 -0.54 3.89 -4.57
N GLY A 231 -1.53 4.65 -5.05
CA GLY A 231 -2.32 4.32 -6.25
C GLY A 231 -2.22 5.47 -7.25
N PHE A 232 -1.72 5.20 -8.45
CA PHE A 232 -1.31 6.25 -9.39
C PHE A 232 -2.39 6.68 -10.39
N ASP A 233 -3.55 6.03 -10.48
CA ASP A 233 -4.61 6.37 -11.45
C ASP A 233 -4.18 6.22 -12.94
N ASN A 234 -3.22 5.34 -13.22
CA ASN A 234 -2.67 4.98 -14.53
C ASN A 234 -2.32 6.18 -15.44
N PRO A 235 -1.35 7.03 -15.05
CA PRO A 235 -0.94 8.16 -15.86
C PRO A 235 -0.22 7.71 -17.14
N ILE A 236 -0.30 8.52 -18.19
CA ILE A 236 0.54 8.36 -19.40
C ILE A 236 1.98 8.84 -19.12
N THR A 237 2.12 9.90 -18.32
CA THR A 237 3.40 10.52 -17.96
C THR A 237 3.35 11.05 -16.53
N LEU A 238 4.47 11.04 -15.80
CA LEU A 238 4.55 11.69 -14.49
C LEU A 238 4.89 13.18 -14.62
N ASN A 239 3.94 14.01 -14.21
CA ASN A 239 4.13 15.46 -14.11
C ASN A 239 4.45 15.82 -12.65
N TRP A 240 5.73 15.83 -12.30
CA TRP A 240 6.19 16.22 -10.96
C TRP A 240 5.69 17.63 -10.60
N PRO A 241 5.22 17.87 -9.35
CA PRO A 241 4.70 19.18 -8.94
C PRO A 241 5.70 20.33 -9.10
N THR A 242 6.99 20.02 -8.92
CA THR A 242 8.11 20.93 -9.10
C THR A 242 9.21 20.22 -9.91
N THR A 243 10.49 20.46 -9.60
CA THR A 243 11.57 19.62 -10.14
C THR A 243 11.46 18.22 -9.56
N SER A 244 11.60 17.18 -10.39
CA SER A 244 11.67 15.80 -9.92
C SER A 244 12.58 15.65 -8.69
N PRO A 245 12.14 14.93 -7.64
CA PRO A 245 12.91 14.82 -6.40
C PRO A 245 14.27 14.19 -6.68
N PHE A 246 15.36 14.89 -6.32
CA PHE A 246 16.72 14.46 -6.62
C PHE A 246 17.03 13.04 -6.13
N THR A 247 16.63 12.70 -4.90
CA THR A 247 16.68 11.33 -4.37
C THR A 247 15.67 11.18 -3.24
N SER A 248 14.72 10.26 -3.38
CA SER A 248 13.80 9.91 -2.30
C SER A 248 14.50 9.09 -1.20
N THR A 249 13.98 9.18 0.04
CA THR A 249 14.39 8.32 1.16
C THR A 249 13.63 7.00 1.22
N ILE A 250 12.69 6.78 0.31
CA ILE A 250 11.83 5.59 0.29
C ILE A 250 12.69 4.33 0.08
N THR A 251 12.47 3.35 0.95
CA THR A 251 13.10 2.03 0.93
C THR A 251 12.09 0.90 0.73
N SER A 252 10.80 1.16 0.97
CA SER A 252 9.70 0.23 0.72
C SER A 252 8.59 0.93 -0.05
N LEU A 253 8.19 0.37 -1.19
CA LEU A 253 7.17 0.92 -2.07
C LEU A 253 6.14 -0.15 -2.41
N ASP A 254 4.86 0.17 -2.22
CA ASP A 254 3.72 -0.66 -2.60
C ASP A 254 2.82 0.15 -3.56
N ILE A 255 2.85 -0.18 -4.84
CA ILE A 255 2.21 0.60 -5.90
C ILE A 255 1.23 -0.22 -6.71
N LYS A 256 0.16 0.44 -7.12
CA LYS A 256 -0.85 -0.10 -8.02
C LYS A 256 -1.29 0.98 -9.02
N GLU A 257 -2.07 0.56 -10.02
CA GLU A 257 -2.67 1.47 -10.99
C GLU A 257 -1.58 2.30 -11.71
N ILE A 258 -0.48 1.63 -12.10
CA ILE A 258 0.61 2.21 -12.89
C ILE A 258 1.14 1.15 -13.86
N ARG A 259 1.35 1.57 -15.12
CA ARG A 259 1.84 0.70 -16.19
C ARG A 259 3.36 0.73 -16.31
N GLU A 260 3.89 -0.27 -16.98
CA GLU A 260 5.31 -0.58 -17.14
C GLU A 260 6.12 0.63 -17.65
N SER A 261 5.56 1.38 -18.60
CA SER A 261 6.23 2.52 -19.23
C SER A 261 6.46 3.70 -18.29
N VAL A 262 5.63 3.85 -17.26
CA VAL A 262 5.70 4.97 -16.30
C VAL A 262 6.33 4.55 -14.98
N LEU A 263 6.35 3.24 -14.71
CA LEU A 263 7.05 2.68 -13.55
C LEU A 263 8.52 3.10 -13.49
N ILE A 264 9.19 3.22 -14.64
CA ILE A 264 10.59 3.68 -14.72
C ILE A 264 10.80 5.05 -14.09
N ASP A 265 9.84 5.98 -14.26
CA ASP A 265 9.96 7.33 -13.74
C ASP A 265 9.86 7.34 -12.21
N VAL A 266 8.99 6.51 -11.62
CA VAL A 266 8.88 6.33 -10.17
C VAL A 266 10.15 5.69 -9.60
N LEU A 267 10.67 4.66 -10.27
CA LEU A 267 11.87 3.95 -9.80
C LEU A 267 13.15 4.79 -9.97
N SER A 268 13.18 5.70 -10.95
CA SER A 268 14.31 6.61 -11.17
C SER A 268 14.59 7.54 -9.98
N VAL A 269 13.54 7.91 -9.23
CA VAL A 269 13.63 8.81 -8.07
C VAL A 269 13.73 8.08 -6.73
N THR A 270 13.73 6.74 -6.74
CA THR A 270 13.81 5.89 -5.53
C THR A 270 15.07 5.00 -5.52
N PRO A 271 16.29 5.55 -5.67
CA PRO A 271 17.51 4.76 -5.83
C PRO A 271 17.92 3.96 -4.57
N LYS A 272 17.24 4.16 -3.43
CA LYS A 272 17.46 3.43 -2.17
C LYS A 272 16.44 2.33 -1.94
N LEU A 273 15.59 2.03 -2.92
CA LEU A 273 14.50 1.08 -2.78
C LEU A 273 15.03 -0.32 -2.51
N LYS A 274 14.54 -0.95 -1.44
CA LYS A 274 14.86 -2.33 -1.04
C LYS A 274 13.69 -3.27 -1.22
N SER A 275 12.47 -2.78 -1.13
CA SER A 275 11.25 -3.59 -1.22
C SER A 275 10.30 -2.93 -2.20
N LEU A 276 9.90 -3.67 -3.24
CA LEU A 276 8.89 -3.24 -4.20
C LEU A 276 7.76 -4.27 -4.25
N ARG A 277 6.54 -3.82 -3.97
CA ARG A 277 5.31 -4.52 -4.33
C ARG A 277 4.63 -3.73 -5.43
N TRP A 278 4.33 -4.38 -6.55
CA TRP A 278 3.67 -3.75 -7.67
C TRP A 278 2.54 -4.64 -8.18
N GLU A 279 1.36 -4.06 -8.29
CA GLU A 279 0.17 -4.69 -8.83
C GLU A 279 -0.05 -4.23 -10.27
N TRP A 280 0.19 -5.15 -11.20
CA TRP A 280 -0.20 -5.01 -12.59
C TRP A 280 -1.70 -5.26 -12.72
N MET A 281 -2.40 -4.38 -13.44
CA MET A 281 -3.83 -4.51 -13.64
C MET A 281 -4.20 -4.15 -15.08
N TYR A 282 -5.12 -4.94 -15.63
CA TYR A 282 -5.87 -4.62 -16.84
C TYR A 282 -7.36 -4.85 -16.57
N ASP A 283 -8.22 -4.06 -17.19
CA ASP A 283 -9.68 -4.18 -17.08
C ASP A 283 -10.25 -3.55 -18.35
N VAL A 284 -11.01 -4.36 -19.09
CA VAL A 284 -11.52 -4.01 -20.42
C VAL A 284 -12.46 -2.80 -20.41
N ASN A 285 -13.10 -2.50 -19.27
CA ASN A 285 -14.01 -1.35 -19.16
C ASN A 285 -13.29 -0.01 -19.04
N HIS A 286 -11.98 -0.01 -18.82
CA HIS A 286 -11.21 1.23 -18.67
C HIS A 286 -10.63 1.65 -20.01
N ASP A 287 -11.30 2.61 -20.65
CA ASP A 287 -10.82 3.23 -21.89
C ASP A 287 -9.69 4.21 -21.59
N HIS A 288 -8.44 3.76 -21.75
CA HIS A 288 -7.25 4.60 -21.59
C HIS A 288 -6.11 4.14 -22.50
N GLU A 289 -5.37 5.09 -23.09
CA GLU A 289 -4.36 4.83 -24.14
C GLU A 289 -3.25 3.86 -23.69
N THR A 290 -2.83 3.93 -22.42
CA THR A 290 -1.80 3.04 -21.87
C THR A 290 -2.36 1.77 -21.25
N HIS A 291 -3.69 1.67 -21.13
CA HIS A 291 -4.39 0.54 -20.53
C HIS A 291 -4.72 -0.48 -21.61
N ILE A 292 -3.68 -1.08 -22.18
CA ILE A 292 -3.78 -2.07 -23.24
C ILE A 292 -3.56 -3.49 -22.69
N PRO A 293 -4.12 -4.54 -23.33
CA PRO A 293 -4.02 -5.93 -22.86
C PRO A 293 -2.66 -6.55 -23.20
N ILE A 294 -1.57 -5.80 -23.00
CA ILE A 294 -0.20 -6.25 -23.28
C ILE A 294 0.61 -6.11 -21.99
N ILE A 295 1.28 -7.19 -21.59
CA ILE A 295 2.27 -7.23 -20.51
C ILE A 295 3.64 -7.19 -21.17
N ASP A 296 4.39 -6.11 -20.98
CA ASP A 296 5.69 -5.90 -21.61
C ASP A 296 6.82 -6.13 -20.58
N LEU A 297 7.34 -7.36 -20.54
CA LEU A 297 8.36 -7.79 -19.59
C LEU A 297 9.70 -7.07 -19.79
N ASP A 298 10.00 -6.62 -21.02
CA ASP A 298 11.23 -5.86 -21.30
C ASP A 298 11.15 -4.45 -20.72
N LYS A 299 9.97 -3.81 -20.77
CA LYS A 299 9.74 -2.54 -20.05
C LYS A 299 9.80 -2.72 -18.55
N ILE A 300 9.27 -3.82 -18.00
CA ILE A 300 9.39 -4.13 -16.58
C ILE A 300 10.86 -4.26 -16.19
N ASN A 301 11.67 -5.01 -16.94
CA ASN A 301 13.11 -5.11 -16.72
C ASN A 301 13.79 -3.73 -16.74
N THR A 302 13.46 -2.93 -17.76
CA THR A 302 14.04 -1.58 -17.91
C THR A 302 13.73 -0.71 -16.70
N ALA A 303 12.48 -0.73 -16.22
CA ALA A 303 12.07 0.01 -15.04
C ALA A 303 12.78 -0.49 -13.77
N LEU A 304 12.78 -1.81 -13.52
CA LEU A 304 13.44 -2.41 -12.36
C LEU A 304 14.95 -2.19 -12.34
N SER A 305 15.57 -2.03 -13.52
CA SER A 305 17.01 -1.80 -13.65
C SER A 305 17.50 -0.55 -12.91
N MET A 306 16.60 0.42 -12.66
CA MET A 306 16.86 1.66 -11.92
C MET A 306 17.20 1.42 -10.44
N VAL A 307 16.73 0.30 -9.87
CA VAL A 307 16.92 -0.07 -8.45
C VAL A 307 17.68 -1.39 -8.31
N ARG A 308 18.33 -1.85 -9.39
CA ARG A 308 19.03 -3.14 -9.48
C ARG A 308 20.04 -3.39 -8.36
N SER A 309 20.76 -2.36 -7.94
CA SER A 309 21.82 -2.47 -6.93
C SER A 309 21.30 -2.47 -5.49
N THR A 310 20.03 -2.18 -5.25
CA THR A 310 19.47 -2.02 -3.89
C THR A 310 18.27 -2.91 -3.60
N LEU A 311 17.55 -3.35 -4.63
CA LEU A 311 16.31 -4.11 -4.47
C LEU A 311 16.60 -5.50 -3.88
N GLN A 312 16.00 -5.76 -2.73
CA GLN A 312 16.11 -7.00 -1.96
C GLN A 312 14.85 -7.86 -2.10
N ARG A 313 13.68 -7.23 -2.16
CA ARG A 313 12.38 -7.92 -2.23
C ARG A 313 11.57 -7.37 -3.38
N LEU A 314 11.14 -8.26 -4.27
CA LEU A 314 10.26 -7.93 -5.39
C LEU A 314 9.01 -8.80 -5.32
N THR A 315 7.85 -8.16 -5.27
CA THR A 315 6.56 -8.81 -5.43
C THR A 315 5.83 -8.17 -6.60
N ILE A 316 5.57 -8.94 -7.64
CA ILE A 316 4.67 -8.55 -8.71
C ILE A 316 3.40 -9.37 -8.58
N THR A 317 2.26 -8.69 -8.55
CA THR A 317 0.94 -9.33 -8.66
C THR A 317 0.28 -8.88 -9.95
N ALA A 318 -0.61 -9.70 -10.49
CA ALA A 318 -1.26 -9.40 -11.76
C ALA A 318 -2.75 -9.75 -11.69
N TRP A 319 -3.59 -8.87 -12.21
CA TRP A 319 -5.03 -9.10 -12.27
C TRP A 319 -5.62 -8.59 -13.57
N CYS A 320 -6.59 -9.32 -14.10
CA CYS A 320 -7.38 -8.94 -15.26
C CYS A 320 -8.85 -8.89 -14.85
N GLY A 321 -9.47 -7.73 -14.97
CA GLY A 321 -10.90 -7.55 -14.76
C GLY A 321 -11.67 -8.25 -15.86
N LEU A 322 -12.34 -9.35 -15.49
CA LEU A 322 -13.34 -10.01 -16.32
C LEU A 322 -14.69 -9.37 -16.00
N SER A 323 -15.28 -8.66 -16.95
CA SER A 323 -16.60 -8.05 -16.78
C SER A 323 -17.54 -8.42 -17.92
N GLY A 324 -18.60 -9.15 -17.59
CA GLY A 324 -19.64 -9.50 -18.54
C GLY A 324 -19.14 -10.44 -19.65
N ASN A 325 -19.44 -10.10 -20.91
CA ASN A 325 -19.13 -10.92 -22.09
C ASN A 325 -17.79 -10.54 -22.76
N GLU A 326 -17.01 -9.64 -22.18
CA GLU A 326 -15.78 -9.13 -22.79
C GLU A 326 -14.56 -9.80 -22.18
N PHE A 327 -14.06 -10.83 -22.88
CA PHE A 327 -12.88 -11.60 -22.51
C PHE A 327 -11.67 -11.07 -23.25
N ALA A 328 -10.83 -10.31 -22.57
CA ALA A 328 -9.66 -9.71 -23.17
C ALA A 328 -8.56 -10.76 -23.43
N TRP A 329 -8.05 -10.77 -24.66
CA TRP A 329 -6.86 -11.55 -24.99
C TRP A 329 -5.61 -10.82 -24.47
N LEU A 330 -4.92 -11.42 -23.49
CA LEU A 330 -3.71 -10.83 -22.93
C LEU A 330 -2.47 -11.31 -23.69
N ASP A 331 -1.62 -10.38 -24.12
CA ASP A 331 -0.35 -10.70 -24.79
C ASP A 331 0.83 -10.47 -23.83
N ILE A 332 1.74 -11.44 -23.70
CA ILE A 332 2.95 -11.31 -22.89
C ILE A 332 4.15 -11.23 -23.83
N ARG A 333 4.90 -10.13 -23.75
CA ARG A 333 6.04 -9.84 -24.63
C ARG A 333 7.33 -9.68 -23.83
N GLY A 334 8.44 -10.06 -24.46
CA GLY A 334 9.78 -9.95 -23.86
C GLY A 334 10.04 -11.03 -22.81
N SER A 335 11.03 -10.81 -21.95
CA SER A 335 11.32 -11.71 -20.83
C SER A 335 11.83 -10.96 -19.61
N LEU A 336 11.79 -11.56 -18.42
CA LEU A 336 12.37 -11.00 -17.20
C LEU A 336 13.86 -11.38 -16.99
N ASN A 337 14.60 -11.68 -18.06
CA ASN A 337 16.02 -12.09 -17.97
C ASN A 337 16.92 -11.05 -17.27
N GLY A 338 16.53 -9.77 -17.24
CA GLY A 338 17.26 -8.74 -16.51
C GLY A 338 17.31 -8.97 -14.99
N LEU A 339 16.40 -9.77 -14.43
CA LEU A 339 16.39 -10.09 -13.00
C LEU A 339 17.64 -10.84 -12.54
N HIS A 340 18.27 -11.63 -13.42
CA HIS A 340 19.49 -12.37 -13.09
C HIS A 340 20.62 -11.47 -12.55
N ASP A 341 20.64 -10.19 -12.95
CA ASP A 341 21.67 -9.22 -12.54
C ASP A 341 21.46 -8.62 -11.13
N PHE A 342 20.36 -8.96 -10.44
CA PHE A 342 20.03 -8.38 -9.14
C PHE A 342 20.75 -9.12 -8.02
N ARG A 343 21.86 -8.55 -7.54
CA ARG A 343 22.77 -9.20 -6.59
C ARG A 343 22.31 -9.16 -5.13
N GLU A 344 21.43 -8.22 -4.80
CA GLU A 344 20.92 -8.01 -3.45
C GLU A 344 19.54 -8.67 -3.23
N MET A 345 18.94 -9.23 -4.29
CA MET A 345 17.59 -9.79 -4.23
C MET A 345 17.56 -11.08 -3.40
N THR A 346 16.86 -11.06 -2.28
CA THR A 346 16.67 -12.19 -1.37
C THR A 346 15.30 -12.84 -1.54
N ASP A 347 14.28 -12.06 -1.87
CA ASP A 347 12.90 -12.54 -1.98
C ASP A 347 12.30 -12.13 -3.33
N LEU A 348 11.83 -13.11 -4.09
CA LEU A 348 11.24 -12.91 -5.40
C LEU A 348 9.86 -13.56 -5.45
N ARG A 349 8.83 -12.76 -5.71
CA ARG A 349 7.44 -13.21 -5.92
C ARG A 349 6.92 -12.74 -7.26
N LEU A 350 6.53 -13.68 -8.12
CA LEU A 350 6.08 -13.40 -9.50
C LEU A 350 4.88 -14.30 -9.89
N PRO A 351 4.00 -13.84 -10.79
CA PRO A 351 3.04 -14.71 -11.46
C PRO A 351 3.75 -15.77 -12.32
N LEU A 352 3.25 -17.00 -12.35
CA LEU A 352 3.79 -18.10 -13.17
C LEU A 352 3.92 -17.70 -14.64
N VAL A 353 2.91 -17.02 -15.17
CA VAL A 353 2.87 -16.58 -16.58
C VAL A 353 3.93 -15.56 -16.95
N PHE A 354 4.58 -14.90 -15.98
CA PHE A 354 5.70 -13.99 -16.25
C PHE A 354 7.01 -14.75 -16.52
N LEU A 355 7.04 -16.07 -16.27
CA LEU A 355 8.19 -16.94 -16.52
C LEU A 355 8.09 -17.68 -17.86
N ALA A 356 6.89 -18.10 -18.26
CA ALA A 356 6.68 -18.89 -19.47
C ALA A 356 5.45 -18.50 -20.29
N THR A 357 4.94 -17.28 -20.17
CA THR A 357 3.67 -16.85 -20.78
C THR A 357 2.47 -17.69 -20.28
N PHE A 358 1.33 -17.59 -20.96
CA PHE A 358 0.16 -18.42 -20.65
C PHE A 358 0.31 -19.89 -21.07
N SER A 359 1.27 -20.23 -21.94
CA SER A 359 1.54 -21.61 -22.36
C SER A 359 2.85 -22.14 -21.80
N PRO A 360 2.85 -23.23 -20.99
CA PRO A 360 4.08 -23.78 -20.41
C PRO A 360 5.06 -24.30 -21.48
N SER A 361 4.59 -24.56 -22.70
CA SER A 361 5.43 -24.96 -23.84
C SER A 361 6.43 -23.88 -24.26
N ASN A 362 6.16 -22.61 -23.93
CA ASN A 362 7.05 -21.48 -24.15
C ASN A 362 8.04 -21.27 -22.99
N SER A 363 8.19 -22.26 -22.10
CA SER A 363 9.02 -22.14 -20.90
C SER A 363 10.47 -21.86 -21.22
N ILE A 364 10.95 -20.76 -20.63
CA ILE A 364 12.35 -20.43 -20.52
C ILE A 364 12.91 -21.22 -19.35
N ASP A 365 14.19 -21.59 -19.43
CA ASP A 365 14.92 -22.13 -18.28
C ASP A 365 14.88 -21.11 -17.12
N ILE A 366 14.07 -21.39 -16.11
CA ILE A 366 13.89 -20.53 -14.93
C ILE A 366 15.21 -20.32 -14.19
N SER A 367 16.13 -21.28 -14.27
CA SER A 367 17.43 -21.13 -13.64
C SER A 367 18.23 -19.96 -14.20
N CYS A 368 17.93 -19.52 -15.43
CA CYS A 368 18.50 -18.32 -16.05
C CYS A 368 17.77 -17.01 -15.68
N LEU A 369 16.51 -17.10 -15.21
CA LEU A 369 15.70 -15.93 -14.84
C LEU A 369 15.94 -15.50 -13.40
N ILE A 370 16.08 -16.47 -12.49
CA ILE A 370 16.15 -16.19 -11.05
C ILE A 370 17.56 -15.76 -10.64
N PRO A 371 17.72 -14.58 -9.99
CA PRO A 371 19.03 -14.16 -9.50
C PRO A 371 19.62 -15.14 -8.48
N SER A 372 20.94 -15.38 -8.58
CA SER A 372 21.67 -16.32 -7.71
C SER A 372 21.66 -15.95 -6.22
N SER A 373 21.29 -14.71 -5.88
CA SER A 373 21.19 -14.22 -4.51
C SER A 373 19.89 -14.61 -3.80
N VAL A 374 18.88 -15.05 -4.55
CA VAL A 374 17.53 -15.33 -4.04
C VAL A 374 17.57 -16.46 -3.00
N GLN A 375 16.89 -16.23 -1.89
CA GLN A 375 16.71 -17.15 -0.77
C GLN A 375 15.30 -17.72 -0.73
N SER A 376 14.31 -16.92 -1.12
CA SER A 376 12.91 -17.30 -1.17
C SER A 376 12.31 -16.97 -2.53
N LEU A 377 11.78 -17.98 -3.20
CA LEU A 377 11.01 -17.85 -4.43
C LEU A 377 9.54 -18.13 -4.13
N THR A 378 8.64 -17.21 -4.49
CA THR A 378 7.20 -17.47 -4.48
C THR A 378 6.64 -17.35 -5.90
N LEU A 379 5.97 -18.38 -6.40
CA LEU A 379 5.23 -18.33 -7.65
C LEU A 379 3.74 -18.25 -7.34
N THR A 380 3.02 -17.41 -8.07
CA THR A 380 1.57 -17.26 -7.90
C THR A 380 0.82 -17.65 -9.17
N ASP A 381 -0.43 -18.07 -8.99
CA ASP A 381 -1.40 -18.37 -10.05
C ASP A 381 -2.18 -17.12 -10.51
N HIS A 382 -1.63 -15.93 -10.28
CA HIS A 382 -2.25 -14.69 -10.73
C HIS A 382 -2.51 -14.70 -12.24
N LEU A 383 -3.67 -14.15 -12.64
CA LEU A 383 -4.29 -14.26 -13.97
C LEU A 383 -4.98 -15.60 -14.26
N TYR A 384 -5.05 -16.54 -13.32
CA TYR A 384 -5.98 -17.68 -13.44
C TYR A 384 -7.37 -17.33 -12.87
N PRO A 385 -8.48 -17.82 -13.46
CA PRO A 385 -8.57 -18.31 -14.84
C PRO A 385 -8.50 -17.12 -15.82
N GLN A 386 -7.69 -17.23 -16.89
CA GLN A 386 -7.72 -16.25 -17.98
C GLN A 386 -8.53 -16.83 -19.14
N ASP A 387 -9.79 -16.43 -19.22
CA ASP A 387 -10.60 -16.63 -20.41
C ASP A 387 -10.38 -15.46 -21.39
N ALA A 388 -10.32 -15.78 -22.68
CA ALA A 388 -10.08 -14.81 -23.74
C ALA A 388 -10.99 -15.07 -24.94
N TRP A 389 -11.47 -14.02 -25.60
CA TRP A 389 -12.19 -14.17 -26.85
C TRP A 389 -11.21 -14.47 -27.99
N SER A 390 -11.34 -15.63 -28.62
CA SER A 390 -10.54 -16.00 -29.79
C SER A 390 -11.25 -15.58 -31.07
N SER A 391 -10.65 -14.64 -31.81
CA SER A 391 -11.16 -14.27 -33.14
C SER A 391 -11.10 -15.43 -34.15
N TYR A 392 -10.20 -16.38 -33.94
CA TYR A 392 -10.01 -17.56 -34.79
C TYR A 392 -11.10 -18.61 -34.53
N GLU A 393 -11.38 -18.90 -33.26
CA GLU A 393 -12.38 -19.91 -32.88
C GLU A 393 -13.80 -19.33 -32.84
N GLN A 394 -13.92 -17.99 -32.85
CA GLN A 394 -15.18 -17.26 -32.66
C GLN A 394 -15.89 -17.66 -31.35
N ASP A 395 -15.11 -17.97 -30.32
CA ASP A 395 -15.59 -18.40 -29.02
C ASP A 395 -14.61 -17.96 -27.91
N VAL A 396 -15.05 -18.11 -26.66
CA VAL A 396 -14.23 -17.93 -25.47
C VAL A 396 -13.34 -19.15 -25.30
N VAL A 397 -12.03 -18.92 -25.22
CA VAL A 397 -11.02 -19.95 -25.01
C VAL A 397 -10.32 -19.72 -23.69
N PHE A 398 -9.90 -20.81 -23.07
CA PHE A 398 -9.07 -20.77 -21.88
C PHE A 398 -7.62 -20.48 -22.29
N GLN A 399 -7.15 -19.27 -22.02
CA GLN A 399 -5.80 -18.86 -22.40
C GLN A 399 -4.74 -19.47 -21.49
N PHE A 400 -5.05 -19.67 -20.21
CA PHE A 400 -4.11 -20.14 -19.19
C PHE A 400 -3.88 -21.66 -19.28
N GLU A 401 -2.90 -22.13 -20.06
CA GLU A 401 -2.74 -23.57 -20.35
C GLU A 401 -1.99 -24.37 -19.27
N TRP A 402 -1.59 -23.75 -18.16
CA TRP A 402 -0.79 -24.42 -17.13
C TRP A 402 -1.61 -25.46 -16.36
N SER A 403 -1.13 -26.70 -16.33
CA SER A 403 -1.64 -27.73 -15.43
C SER A 403 -0.76 -27.91 -14.19
N VAL A 404 -1.28 -28.59 -13.17
CA VAL A 404 -0.51 -29.00 -11.98
C VAL A 404 0.72 -29.83 -12.37
N ALA A 405 0.62 -30.65 -13.42
CA ALA A 405 1.74 -31.44 -13.95
C ALA A 405 2.82 -30.55 -14.57
N ASP A 406 2.45 -29.49 -15.31
CA ASP A 406 3.39 -28.54 -15.88
C ASP A 406 4.12 -27.76 -14.80
N ILE A 407 3.39 -27.29 -13.78
CA ILE A 407 3.96 -26.60 -12.61
C ILE A 407 4.91 -27.53 -11.85
N THR A 408 4.53 -28.79 -11.66
CA THR A 408 5.39 -29.79 -10.99
C THR A 408 6.67 -30.05 -11.79
N GLY A 409 6.56 -30.20 -13.11
CA GLY A 409 7.70 -30.37 -14.01
C GLY A 409 8.64 -29.15 -14.00
N LEU A 410 8.06 -27.95 -13.94
CA LEU A 410 8.78 -26.69 -13.80
C LEU A 410 9.62 -26.64 -12.51
N ILE A 411 8.99 -26.96 -11.37
CA ILE A 411 9.67 -26.99 -10.07
C ILE A 411 10.74 -28.09 -10.05
N GLN A 412 10.45 -29.27 -10.60
CA GLN A 412 11.42 -30.35 -10.71
C GLN A 412 12.65 -29.93 -11.53
N SER A 413 12.47 -29.23 -12.64
CA SER A 413 13.56 -28.68 -13.46
C SER A 413 14.43 -27.71 -12.65
N LEU A 414 13.81 -26.76 -11.94
CA LEU A 414 14.51 -25.82 -11.07
C LEU A 414 15.34 -26.54 -10.00
N LEU A 415 14.74 -27.54 -9.34
CA LEU A 415 15.39 -28.31 -8.28
C LEU A 415 16.52 -29.22 -8.79
N GLY A 416 16.52 -29.59 -10.08
CA GLY A 416 17.61 -30.36 -10.67
C GLY A 416 18.96 -29.64 -10.61
N ASN A 417 18.97 -28.31 -10.72
CA ASN A 417 20.20 -27.52 -10.86
C ASN A 417 20.39 -26.40 -9.82
N TRP A 418 19.44 -26.22 -8.87
CA TRP A 418 19.41 -25.07 -7.97
C TRP A 418 20.71 -24.82 -7.20
N LYS A 419 21.45 -25.87 -6.81
CA LYS A 419 22.72 -25.70 -6.07
C LYS A 419 23.79 -24.96 -6.86
N PHE A 420 23.73 -25.01 -8.19
CA PHE A 420 24.65 -24.32 -9.08
C PHE A 420 24.12 -22.95 -9.49
N SER A 421 22.84 -22.87 -9.83
CA SER A 421 22.22 -21.65 -10.37
C SER A 421 21.75 -20.68 -9.28
N GLN A 422 21.15 -21.18 -8.20
CA GLN A 422 20.64 -20.42 -7.06
C GLN A 422 21.17 -20.99 -5.73
N PRO A 423 22.48 -20.89 -5.46
CA PRO A 423 23.11 -21.55 -4.30
C PRO A 423 22.61 -21.06 -2.93
N ARG A 424 21.90 -19.92 -2.89
CA ARG A 424 21.31 -19.35 -1.67
C ARG A 424 19.85 -19.71 -1.45
N LEU A 425 19.22 -20.39 -2.41
CA LEU A 425 17.80 -20.74 -2.32
C LEU A 425 17.56 -21.64 -1.11
N THR A 426 16.58 -21.28 -0.29
CA THR A 426 16.16 -22.03 0.90
C THR A 426 14.72 -22.50 0.82
N SER A 427 13.87 -21.75 0.10
CA SER A 427 12.45 -22.07 -0.05
C SER A 427 11.92 -21.73 -1.44
N VAL A 428 11.00 -22.59 -1.89
CA VAL A 428 10.11 -22.34 -3.02
C VAL A 428 8.67 -22.50 -2.53
N THR A 429 7.87 -21.48 -2.74
CA THR A 429 6.46 -21.44 -2.32
C THR A 429 5.60 -21.30 -3.57
N LEU A 430 4.61 -22.17 -3.73
CA LEU A 430 3.51 -21.97 -4.66
C LEU A 430 2.34 -21.37 -3.88
N LEU A 431 2.05 -20.10 -4.15
CA LEU A 431 0.92 -19.41 -3.54
C LEU A 431 -0.26 -19.51 -4.48
N ILE A 432 -1.19 -20.40 -4.14
CA ILE A 432 -2.37 -20.72 -4.93
C ILE A 432 -3.55 -19.95 -4.35
N THR A 433 -4.12 -19.07 -5.16
CA THR A 433 -5.23 -18.18 -4.80
C THR A 433 -6.50 -18.58 -5.53
N GLU A 434 -6.42 -18.76 -6.85
CA GLU A 434 -7.56 -18.92 -7.75
C GLU A 434 -7.67 -20.37 -8.29
N MET A 435 -6.54 -21.06 -8.49
CA MET A 435 -6.47 -22.47 -8.92
C MET A 435 -6.78 -23.47 -7.81
N CYS A 436 -7.26 -23.03 -6.64
CA CYS A 436 -7.36 -23.85 -5.43
C CYS A 436 -8.16 -25.15 -5.60
N ASN A 437 -9.09 -25.21 -6.55
CA ASN A 437 -9.90 -26.40 -6.84
C ASN A 437 -9.24 -27.40 -7.80
N GLU A 438 -8.13 -27.03 -8.45
CA GLU A 438 -7.38 -27.93 -9.33
C GLU A 438 -6.30 -28.72 -8.60
N TRP A 439 -5.93 -28.29 -7.40
CA TRP A 439 -4.91 -28.94 -6.58
C TRP A 439 -5.54 -30.00 -5.67
N GLU A 440 -4.99 -31.21 -5.71
CA GLU A 440 -5.34 -32.27 -4.77
C GLU A 440 -4.26 -32.43 -3.68
N ASP A 441 -4.64 -33.01 -2.53
CA ASP A 441 -3.70 -33.29 -1.42
C ASP A 441 -2.45 -34.07 -1.87
N HIS A 442 -2.59 -34.91 -2.91
CA HIS A 442 -1.49 -35.72 -3.43
C HIS A 442 -0.47 -34.89 -4.24
N ASP A 443 -0.89 -33.79 -4.86
CA ASP A 443 -0.01 -32.87 -5.60
C ASP A 443 0.86 -32.09 -4.63
N GLU A 444 0.27 -31.58 -3.55
CA GLU A 444 0.99 -30.88 -2.48
C GLU A 444 2.05 -31.78 -1.84
N GLN A 445 1.67 -33.04 -1.54
CA GLN A 445 2.59 -34.04 -1.02
C GLN A 445 3.72 -34.35 -2.00
N THR A 446 3.41 -34.45 -3.30
CA THR A 446 4.40 -34.71 -4.35
C THR A 446 5.47 -33.63 -4.38
N LEU A 447 5.07 -32.34 -4.31
CA LEU A 447 6.01 -31.23 -4.26
C LEU A 447 6.80 -31.17 -2.95
N SER A 448 6.18 -31.49 -1.81
CA SER A 448 6.88 -31.57 -0.53
C SER A 448 7.97 -32.64 -0.56
N ILE A 449 7.66 -33.85 -1.03
CA ILE A 449 8.62 -34.96 -1.18
C ILE A 449 9.74 -34.58 -2.16
N LEU A 450 9.40 -33.91 -3.25
CA LEU A 450 10.37 -33.43 -4.23
C LEU A 450 11.36 -32.44 -3.60
N GLY A 451 10.86 -31.50 -2.78
CA GLY A 451 11.68 -30.59 -1.99
C GLY A 451 12.61 -31.32 -1.02
N GLU A 452 12.08 -32.23 -0.22
CA GLU A 452 12.85 -33.04 0.72
C GLU A 452 13.98 -33.83 0.02
N THR A 453 13.68 -34.42 -1.13
CA THR A 453 14.64 -35.18 -1.95
C THR A 453 15.83 -34.32 -2.38
N HIS A 454 15.59 -33.02 -2.65
CA HIS A 454 16.63 -32.09 -3.08
C HIS A 454 17.22 -31.25 -1.92
N GLY A 455 16.72 -31.44 -0.69
CA GLY A 455 17.13 -30.72 0.50
C GLY A 455 16.68 -29.25 0.53
N LEU A 456 15.52 -28.95 -0.07
CA LEU A 456 14.94 -27.61 -0.14
C LEU A 456 13.51 -27.61 0.42
N LYS A 457 13.10 -26.54 1.11
CA LYS A 457 11.70 -26.39 1.52
C LYS A 457 10.85 -26.06 0.29
N VAL A 458 9.93 -26.93 -0.08
CA VAL A 458 8.93 -26.66 -1.12
C VAL A 458 7.56 -26.74 -0.46
N GLU A 459 6.76 -25.69 -0.59
CA GLU A 459 5.44 -25.62 0.03
C GLU A 459 4.39 -25.09 -0.95
N VAL A 460 3.17 -25.61 -0.84
CA VAL A 460 1.98 -25.08 -1.49
C VAL A 460 1.16 -24.39 -0.40
N ILE A 461 0.77 -23.15 -0.62
CA ILE A 461 -0.08 -22.39 0.28
C ILE A 461 -1.34 -22.02 -0.49
N ASN A 462 -2.46 -22.63 -0.08
CA ASN A 462 -3.78 -22.29 -0.58
C ASN A 462 -4.38 -21.22 0.34
N THR A 463 -4.52 -19.99 -0.16
CA THR A 463 -5.06 -18.89 0.66
C THR A 463 -6.56 -18.72 0.55
N GLY A 464 -7.23 -19.44 -0.35
CA GLY A 464 -8.61 -19.12 -0.74
C GLY A 464 -8.75 -17.66 -1.24
N THR A 465 -9.98 -17.25 -1.55
CA THR A 465 -10.29 -15.91 -2.10
C THR A 465 -10.09 -14.75 -1.12
N ASP A 466 -9.76 -15.02 0.14
CA ASP A 466 -9.49 -14.01 1.15
C ASP A 466 -7.98 -13.86 1.36
N TYR A 467 -7.32 -13.15 0.44
CA TYR A 467 -6.09 -12.45 0.80
C TYR A 467 -6.52 -11.15 1.50
N PRO A 468 -6.49 -11.06 2.85
CA PRO A 468 -7.05 -9.91 3.51
C PRO A 468 -6.18 -8.70 3.19
N ALA A 469 -6.82 -7.60 2.81
CA ALA A 469 -6.21 -6.28 2.69
C ALA A 469 -5.41 -5.87 3.95
N ASN A 470 -5.67 -6.57 5.08
CA ASN A 470 -4.98 -6.45 6.36
C ASN A 470 -3.49 -6.83 6.29
N ILE A 471 -3.06 -7.72 5.38
CA ILE A 471 -1.63 -8.07 5.22
C ILE A 471 -0.82 -6.88 4.70
N VAL A 472 -1.42 -5.98 3.93
CA VAL A 472 -0.75 -4.75 3.48
C VAL A 472 -0.45 -3.82 4.67
N LEU A 473 -1.34 -3.76 5.67
CA LEU A 473 -1.09 -3.02 6.91
C LEU A 473 -0.08 -3.74 7.81
N ALA A 474 -0.15 -5.07 7.91
CA ALA A 474 0.82 -5.87 8.66
C ALA A 474 2.25 -5.74 8.11
N ASP A 475 2.42 -5.84 6.78
CA ASP A 475 3.72 -5.78 6.10
C ASP A 475 4.29 -4.35 6.02
N LEU A 476 3.45 -3.31 5.88
CA LEU A 476 3.92 -1.91 5.83
C LEU A 476 4.14 -1.30 7.23
N ILE A 477 3.32 -1.68 8.22
CA ILE A 477 3.25 -1.01 9.53
C ILE A 477 3.87 -1.88 10.64
N GLY A 478 4.27 -3.12 10.33
CA GLY A 478 4.75 -4.07 11.35
C GLY A 478 3.65 -4.48 12.33
N TYR A 479 2.39 -4.46 11.87
CA TYR A 479 1.26 -4.94 12.66
C TYR A 479 1.36 -6.46 12.75
N LYS A 480 1.57 -6.98 13.97
CA LYS A 480 1.31 -8.38 14.29
C LYS A 480 -0.08 -8.42 14.92
N ASP A 481 -0.95 -9.26 14.39
CA ASP A 481 -2.23 -9.62 15.02
C ASP A 481 -2.02 -10.15 16.44
#